data_AF-A0A535ZTV4-F1
#
_entry.id   AF-A0A535ZTV4-F1
#
_cell.length_a   1.000
_cell.length_b   1.000
_cell.length_c   1.000
_cell.angle_alpha   90.00
_cell.angle_beta   90.00
_cell.angle_gamma   90.00
#
_symmetry.space_group_name_H-M   'P 1'
#
loop_
_entity.id
_entity.type
_entity.pdbx_description
1 polymer ?
#
loop_
_entity_poly.entity_id
_entity_poly.type
_entity_poly.pdbx_seq_one_letter_code
_entity_poly.pdbx_strand_id
1 'polypeptide(L)'
;AGRLVAIRVMGKATFAHPQDFAGRIQLLAKVDKLGEEPYRRFTDLDLGDIVGVHGTLFRTKRGEITCEIEDFVLLAKALRPLPEKYHGLKDKELRYRQRYLDLIANPQVMDVFLARSRLV
;
A
#
# COMPACT_ATOMS: atom_id res chain seq x y z
N ALA A 1 0.89 -5.26 -7.66
CA ALA A 1 0.64 -3.80 -7.57
C ALA A 1 -0.29 -3.53 -6.42
N GLY A 2 -0.23 -2.37 -5.78
CA GLY A 2 -1.13 -2.05 -4.66
C GLY A 2 -1.03 -0.60 -4.21
N ARG A 3 -1.91 -0.20 -3.30
CA ARG A 3 -1.97 1.15 -2.73
C ARG A 3 -1.00 1.31 -1.58
N LEU A 4 -0.11 2.30 -1.63
CA LEU A 4 0.82 2.61 -0.55
C LEU A 4 0.06 3.08 0.69
N VAL A 5 0.15 2.31 1.78
CA VAL A 5 -0.50 2.64 3.07
C VAL A 5 0.50 2.88 4.21
N ALA A 6 1.79 2.68 3.95
CA ALA A 6 2.90 3.06 4.82
C ALA A 6 4.20 3.18 4.01
N ILE A 7 5.04 4.16 4.37
CA ILE A 7 6.40 4.36 3.85
C ILE A 7 7.28 4.75 5.05
N ARG A 8 8.47 4.17 5.16
CA ARG A 8 9.44 4.42 6.23
C ARG A 8 10.85 4.47 5.64
N VAL A 9 11.42 5.66 5.63
CA VAL A 9 12.79 5.90 5.13
C VAL A 9 13.79 5.63 6.25
N MET A 10 14.83 4.86 5.95
CA MET A 10 15.91 4.47 6.85
C MET A 10 17.27 4.64 6.18
N GLY A 11 17.70 5.90 6.00
CA GLY A 11 18.93 6.22 5.29
C GLY A 11 18.87 5.79 3.82
N LYS A 12 19.74 4.84 3.43
CA LYS A 12 19.83 4.31 2.05
C LYS A 12 18.83 3.18 1.73
N ALA A 13 17.96 2.84 2.67
CA ALA A 13 16.91 1.85 2.47
C ALA A 13 15.56 2.44 2.87
N THR A 14 14.50 2.06 2.16
CA THR A 14 13.13 2.47 2.46
C THR A 14 12.24 1.24 2.47
N PHE A 15 11.45 1.11 3.53
CA PHE A 15 10.42 0.09 3.66
C PHE A 15 9.06 0.69 3.33
N ALA A 16 8.26 -0.02 2.55
CA ALA A 16 6.90 0.42 2.23
C ALA A 16 5.93 -0.76 2.26
N HIS A 17 4.65 -0.47 2.49
CA HIS A 17 3.58 -1.47 2.48
C HIS A 17 2.50 -1.05 1.50
N PRO A 18 2.50 -1.59 0.26
CA PRO A 18 1.33 -1.57 -0.59
C PRO A 18 0.26 -2.53 -0.06
N GLN A 19 -0.99 -2.16 -0.25
CA GLN A 19 -2.16 -2.93 0.10
C GLN A 19 -3.07 -3.09 -1.12
N ASP A 20 -3.53 -4.31 -1.38
CA ASP A 20 -4.59 -4.61 -2.33
C ASP A 20 -5.75 -5.35 -1.63
N PHE A 21 -6.63 -5.96 -2.42
CA PHE A 21 -7.78 -6.71 -1.91
C PHE A 21 -7.40 -8.03 -1.23
N ALA A 22 -6.22 -8.59 -1.52
CA ALA A 22 -5.74 -9.85 -0.96
C ALA A 22 -4.96 -9.63 0.34
N GLY A 23 -4.31 -8.48 0.48
CA GLY A 23 -3.67 -8.10 1.73
C GLY A 23 -2.55 -7.09 1.56
N ARG A 24 -1.54 -7.23 2.42
CA ARG A 24 -0.37 -6.35 2.49
C ARG A 24 0.89 -7.17 2.31
N ILE A 25 1.86 -6.61 1.60
CA ILE A 25 3.21 -7.14 1.46
C ILE A 25 4.21 -6.05 1.81
N GLN A 26 5.38 -6.41 2.35
CA GLN A 26 6.45 -5.46 2.57
C GLN A 26 7.30 -5.29 1.32
N LEU A 27 7.74 -4.06 1.07
CA LEU A 27 8.71 -3.71 0.04
C LEU A 27 9.99 -3.21 0.70
N LEU A 28 11.11 -3.46 0.04
CA LEU A 28 12.42 -2.92 0.36
C LEU A 28 13.01 -2.25 -0.88
N ALA A 29 13.07 -0.93 -0.89
CA ALA A 29 13.83 -0.16 -1.85
C ALA A 29 15.20 0.15 -1.26
N LYS A 30 16.27 -0.01 -2.04
CA LYS A 30 17.62 0.41 -1.65
C LYS A 30 18.29 1.19 -2.76
N VAL A 31 19.11 2.17 -2.39
CA VAL A 31 19.84 3.03 -3.35
C VAL A 31 20.77 2.21 -4.24
N ASP A 32 21.47 1.22 -3.68
CA ASP A 32 22.42 0.37 -4.41
C ASP A 32 21.75 -0.56 -5.44
N LYS A 33 20.49 -0.94 -5.19
CA LYS A 33 19.72 -1.82 -6.08
C LYS A 33 18.91 -1.05 -7.14
N LEU A 34 18.26 0.06 -6.76
CA LEU A 34 17.45 0.88 -7.68
C LEU A 34 18.26 1.91 -8.48
N GLY A 35 19.43 2.30 -7.98
CA GLY A 35 20.12 3.52 -8.40
C GLY A 35 19.57 4.78 -7.72
N GLU A 36 20.36 5.85 -7.72
CA GLU A 36 20.05 7.07 -6.95
C GLU A 36 18.77 7.78 -7.42
N GLU A 37 18.60 7.98 -8.73
CA GLU A 37 17.48 8.74 -9.26
C GLU A 37 16.14 7.98 -9.11
N PRO A 38 16.02 6.69 -9.50
CA PRO A 38 14.80 5.93 -9.27
C PRO A 38 14.48 5.79 -7.78
N TYR A 39 15.50 5.60 -6.92
CA TYR A 39 15.30 5.56 -5.47
C TYR A 39 14.71 6.86 -4.94
N ARG A 40 15.23 8.02 -5.38
CA ARG A 40 14.68 9.32 -4.99
C ARG A 40 13.21 9.45 -5.40
N ARG A 41 12.89 9.06 -6.64
CA ARG A 41 11.50 9.04 -7.13
C ARG A 41 10.59 8.11 -6.32
N PHE A 42 11.12 6.99 -5.84
CA PHE A 42 10.38 6.08 -4.97
C PHE A 42 10.10 6.70 -3.59
N THR A 43 11.08 7.40 -3.01
CA THR A 43 10.90 8.06 -1.71
C THR A 43 9.99 9.28 -1.78
N ASP A 44 9.82 9.88 -2.96
CA ASP A 44 8.91 11.01 -3.22
C ASP A 44 7.44 10.57 -3.43
N LEU A 45 7.13 9.28 -3.32
CA LEU A 45 5.77 8.78 -3.41
C LEU A 45 4.94 9.11 -2.17
N ASP A 46 3.64 9.28 -2.36
CA ASP A 46 2.70 9.66 -1.30
C ASP A 46 1.90 8.46 -0.79
N LEU A 47 1.45 8.55 0.46
CA LEU A 47 0.46 7.62 0.99
C LEU A 47 -0.84 7.75 0.19
N GLY A 48 -1.34 6.62 -0.32
CA GLY A 48 -2.50 6.55 -1.19
C GLY A 48 -2.16 6.30 -2.66
N ASP A 49 -0.93 6.54 -3.09
CA ASP A 49 -0.48 6.23 -4.45
C ASP A 49 -0.63 4.74 -4.75
N ILE A 50 -1.00 4.40 -5.98
CA ILE A 50 -1.01 3.02 -6.45
C ILE A 50 0.27 2.76 -7.22
N VAL A 51 1.01 1.74 -6.79
CA VAL A 51 2.31 1.38 -7.37
C VAL A 51 2.33 -0.05 -7.87
N GLY A 52 2.91 -0.23 -9.05
CA GLY A 52 3.42 -1.50 -9.54
C GLY A 52 4.87 -1.65 -9.14
N VAL A 53 5.28 -2.85 -8.72
CA VAL A 53 6.66 -3.14 -8.33
C VAL A 53 7.07 -4.47 -8.92
N HIS A 54 8.33 -4.56 -9.31
CA HIS A 54 8.97 -5.76 -9.79
C HIS A 54 10.27 -5.98 -9.02
N GLY A 55 10.55 -7.23 -8.67
CA GLY A 55 11.78 -7.59 -8.00
C GLY A 55 11.73 -8.95 -7.31
N THR A 56 12.65 -9.17 -6.38
CA THR A 56 12.92 -10.48 -5.80
C THR A 56 12.24 -10.65 -4.45
N LEU A 57 11.53 -11.77 -4.27
CA LEU A 57 10.93 -12.13 -2.98
C LEU A 57 11.96 -12.77 -2.05
N PHE A 58 11.97 -12.34 -0.80
CA PHE A 58 12.75 -12.95 0.27
C PHE A 58 12.02 -12.84 1.61
N ARG A 59 12.54 -13.54 2.62
CA ARG A 59 12.02 -13.48 3.98
C ARG A 59 13.00 -12.74 4.87
N THR A 60 12.52 -11.74 5.59
CA THR A 60 13.38 -10.99 6.53
C THR A 60 13.74 -11.85 7.75
N LYS A 61 14.74 -11.41 8.53
CA LYS A 61 15.09 -12.04 9.81
C LYS A 61 13.91 -12.11 10.80
N ARG A 62 12.90 -11.24 10.64
CA ARG A 62 11.67 -11.22 11.46
C ARG A 62 10.55 -12.10 10.89
N GLY A 63 10.79 -12.81 9.79
CA GLY A 63 9.83 -13.73 9.17
C GLY A 63 8.86 -13.08 8.18
N GLU A 64 8.91 -11.76 7.99
CA GLU A 64 8.03 -11.04 7.07
C GLU A 64 8.45 -11.26 5.61
N ILE A 65 7.50 -11.63 4.75
CA ILE A 65 7.70 -11.75 3.30
C ILE A 65 7.88 -10.35 2.72
N THR A 66 8.99 -10.14 2.02
CA THR A 66 9.39 -8.84 1.49
C THR A 66 9.81 -8.97 0.04
N CYS A 67 9.40 -8.01 -0.80
CA CYS A 67 9.92 -7.86 -2.15
C CYS A 67 11.04 -6.81 -2.13
N GLU A 68 12.26 -7.20 -2.48
CA GLU A 68 13.34 -6.26 -2.78
C GLU A 68 13.12 -5.70 -4.19
N ILE A 69 12.93 -4.39 -4.28
CA ILE A 69 12.51 -3.73 -5.52
C ILE A 69 13.70 -3.63 -6.46
N GLU A 70 13.47 -3.98 -7.73
CA GLU A 70 14.40 -3.77 -8.85
C GLU A 70 13.89 -2.68 -9.77
N ASP A 71 12.57 -2.62 -9.97
CA ASP A 71 11.90 -1.56 -10.72
C ASP A 71 10.51 -1.29 -10.15
N PHE A 72 9.97 -0.09 -10.39
CA PHE A 72 8.63 0.29 -9.99
C PHE A 72 7.99 1.27 -10.96
N VAL A 73 6.65 1.26 -10.97
CA VAL A 73 5.83 2.15 -11.79
C VAL A 73 4.77 2.79 -10.91
N LEU A 74 4.67 4.12 -10.97
CA LEU A 74 3.52 4.84 -10.42
C LEU A 74 2.32 4.62 -11.36
N LEU A 75 1.33 3.85 -10.90
CA LEU A 75 0.14 3.51 -11.68
C LEU A 75 -0.95 4.58 -11.54
N ALA A 76 -1.10 5.14 -10.33
CA ALA A 76 -2.03 6.24 -10.09
C ALA A 76 -1.57 7.09 -8.90
N LYS A 77 -1.49 8.42 -9.11
CA LYS A 77 -1.17 9.39 -8.05
C LYS A 77 -2.41 9.68 -7.20
N ALA A 78 -2.27 9.61 -5.89
CA ALA A 78 -3.27 10.09 -4.95
C ALA A 78 -3.16 11.61 -4.81
N LEU A 79 -4.18 12.32 -5.28
CA LEU A 79 -4.28 13.77 -5.16
C LEU A 79 -4.85 14.24 -3.82
N ARG A 80 -5.33 13.30 -3.00
CA ARG A 80 -5.91 13.55 -1.68
C ARG A 80 -5.35 12.55 -0.69
N PRO A 81 -5.05 12.98 0.55
CA PRO A 81 -4.55 12.07 1.57
C PRO A 81 -5.59 11.00 1.90
N LEU A 82 -5.10 9.84 2.34
CA LEU A 82 -5.96 8.81 2.89
C LEU A 82 -6.60 9.28 4.21
N PRO A 83 -7.85 8.86 4.49
CA PRO A 83 -8.47 9.12 5.79
C PRO A 83 -7.65 8.46 6.91
N GLU A 84 -7.56 9.11 8.07
CA GLU A 84 -6.76 8.61 9.19
C GLU A 84 -7.21 7.22 9.66
N LYS A 85 -6.24 6.31 9.81
CA LYS A 85 -6.45 4.93 10.27
C LYS A 85 -7.07 4.82 11.67
N TYR A 86 -6.80 5.79 12.56
CA TYR A 86 -7.19 5.69 13.97
C TYR A 86 -8.61 6.15 14.26
N HIS A 87 -9.07 7.19 13.57
CA HIS A 87 -10.43 7.66 13.75
C HIS A 87 -11.41 6.86 12.91
N GLY A 88 -10.98 6.30 11.77
CA GLY A 88 -11.84 5.57 10.84
C GLY A 88 -12.96 6.46 10.29
N LEU A 89 -13.53 6.10 9.15
CA LEU A 89 -14.85 6.64 8.82
C LEU A 89 -15.86 5.99 9.77
N LYS A 90 -16.21 6.66 10.88
CA LYS A 90 -17.24 6.18 11.83
C LYS A 90 -18.66 6.54 11.41
N ASP A 91 -18.80 7.70 10.77
CA ASP A 91 -20.09 8.20 10.31
C ASP A 91 -20.70 7.26 9.27
N LYS A 92 -21.83 6.64 9.61
CA LYS A 92 -22.52 5.66 8.74
C LYS A 92 -22.95 6.29 7.42
N GLU A 93 -23.42 7.53 7.42
CA GLU A 93 -23.86 8.20 6.21
C GLU A 93 -22.67 8.46 5.28
N LEU A 94 -21.57 8.98 5.85
CA LEU A 94 -20.35 9.24 5.07
C LEU A 94 -19.76 7.95 4.49
N ARG A 95 -19.77 6.85 5.25
CA ARG A 95 -19.34 5.52 4.75
C ARG A 95 -20.18 5.02 3.58
N TYR A 96 -21.48 5.29 3.60
CA TYR A 96 -22.39 4.89 2.52
C TYR A 96 -22.21 5.77 1.28
N ARG A 97 -22.03 7.08 1.47
CA ARG A 97 -21.76 8.04 0.38
C ARG A 97 -20.38 7.87 -0.23
N GLN A 98 -19.37 7.52 0.57
CA GLN A 98 -17.97 7.38 0.16
C GLN A 98 -17.46 5.95 0.39
N ARG A 99 -18.17 4.97 -0.18
CA ARG A 99 -17.85 3.55 0.01
C ARG A 99 -16.40 3.20 -0.35
N TYR A 100 -15.84 3.86 -1.36
CA TYR A 100 -14.45 3.66 -1.78
C TYR A 100 -13.45 4.01 -0.67
N LEU A 101 -13.73 5.02 0.17
CA LEU A 101 -12.89 5.32 1.34
C LEU A 101 -13.13 4.34 2.47
N ASP A 102 -14.38 3.92 2.67
CA ASP A 102 -14.74 2.93 3.69
C ASP A 102 -14.03 1.59 3.46
N LEU A 103 -13.96 1.12 2.21
CA LEU A 103 -13.24 -0.11 1.85
C LEU A 103 -11.72 -0.02 2.08
N ILE A 104 -11.14 1.18 2.00
CA ILE A 104 -9.71 1.40 2.27
C ILE A 104 -9.44 1.49 3.78
N ALA A 105 -10.28 2.23 4.51
CA ALA A 105 -10.10 2.50 5.93
C ALA A 105 -10.52 1.31 6.82
N ASN A 106 -11.52 0.54 6.41
CA ASN A 106 -12.10 -0.56 7.18
C ASN A 106 -12.00 -1.88 6.40
N PRO A 107 -10.86 -2.61 6.49
CA PRO A 107 -10.64 -3.84 5.72
C PRO A 107 -11.72 -4.92 5.93
N GLN A 108 -12.27 -5.02 7.15
CA GLN A 108 -13.33 -5.97 7.50
C GLN A 108 -14.61 -5.78 6.67
N VAL A 109 -14.84 -4.58 6.13
CA VAL A 109 -15.98 -4.31 5.26
C VAL A 109 -15.86 -5.12 3.97
N MET A 110 -14.65 -5.29 3.44
CA MET A 110 -14.40 -6.11 2.25
C MET A 110 -14.83 -7.57 2.47
N ASP A 111 -14.57 -8.13 3.65
CA ASP A 111 -14.95 -9.51 3.98
C ASP A 111 -16.47 -9.71 3.91
N VAL A 112 -17.24 -8.72 4.36
CA VAL A 112 -18.71 -8.73 4.26
C VAL A 112 -19.18 -8.73 2.80
N PHE A 113 -18.55 -7.91 1.94
CA PHE A 113 -18.89 -7.87 0.52
C PHE A 113 -18.51 -9.17 -0.20
N LEU A 114 -17.34 -9.74 0.10
CA LEU A 114 -16.91 -11.02 -0.45
C LEU A 114 -17.83 -12.17 -0.01
N ALA A 115 -18.21 -12.22 1.27
CA ALA A 115 -19.15 -13.21 1.78
C ALA A 115 -20.51 -13.11 1.07
N ARG A 116 -21.05 -11.89 0.93
CA ARG A 116 -22.30 -11.65 0.21
C ARG A 116 -22.24 -12.11 -1.25
N SER A 117 -21.13 -11.87 -1.93
CA SER A 117 -20.95 -12.30 -3.32
C SER A 117 -20.85 -13.82 -3.49
N ARG A 118 -20.44 -14.58 -2.46
CA ARG A 118 -20.36 -16.05 -2.51
C ARG A 118 -21.69 -16.74 -2.21
N LEU A 119 -22.64 -16.01 -1.63
CA LEU A 119 -23.96 -16.53 -1.28
C LEU A 119 -24.95 -16.49 -2.46
N VAL A 120 -24.64 -15.73 -3.51
CA VAL A 120 -25.42 -15.60 -4.75
C VAL A 120 -24.74 -16.42 -5.84
#